data_AF-A0A356BYP6-F1
#
_entry.id   AF-A0A356BYP6-F1
#
_cell.length_a   1.000
_cell.length_b   1.000
_cell.length_c   1.000
_cell.angle_alpha   90.00
_cell.angle_beta   90.00
_cell.angle_gamma   90.00
#
_symmetry.space_group_name_H-M   'P 1'
#
loop_
_entity.id
_entity.type
_entity.pdbx_description
1 polymer ?
#
loop_
_entity_poly.entity_id
_entity_poly.type
_entity_poly.pdbx_seq_one_letter_code
_entity_poly.pdbx_strand_id
1 'polypeptide(L)' 'KGQILLDGEDVSNIPPGKRGVAMVFQSYAIYPMMTVRQNIEFGLKNNRVPKAERERRISEVS' A
#
# COMPACT_ATOMS: atom_id res chain seq x y z
N LYS A 1 7.31 15.80 24.28
CA LYS A 1 6.16 15.27 23.50
C LYS A 1 6.18 15.99 22.14
N GLY A 2 5.93 15.28 21.05
CA GLY A 2 5.89 15.85 19.70
C GLY A 2 4.66 15.35 18.94
N GLN A 3 4.38 15.98 17.81
CA GLN A 3 3.25 15.63 16.92
C GLN A 3 3.77 15.29 15.53
N ILE A 4 3.10 14.36 14.86
CA ILE A 4 3.30 13.99 13.47
C ILE A 4 2.05 14.43 12.72
N LEU A 5 2.20 15.36 11.78
CA LEU A 5 1.10 15.86 10.97
C LEU A 5 1.17 15.22 9.57
N LEU A 6 0.04 14.69 9.10
CA LEU A 6 -0.18 14.34 7.69
C LEU A 6 -1.35 15.18 7.20
N ASP A 7 -1.14 15.99 6.17
CA ASP A 7 -2.15 16.92 5.64
C ASP A 7 -2.81 17.82 6.71
N GLY A 8 -2.06 18.17 7.76
CA GLY A 8 -2.54 18.99 8.89
C GLY A 8 -3.26 18.21 9.99
N GLU A 9 -3.49 16.91 9.83
CA GLU A 9 -4.07 16.04 10.85
C GLU A 9 -2.99 15.36 11.70
N ASP A 10 -3.17 15.36 13.04
CA ASP A 10 -2.25 14.68 13.96
C ASP A 10 -2.45 13.15 13.93
N VAL A 11 -1.47 12.44 13.37
CA VAL A 11 -1.48 10.99 13.23
C VAL A 11 -0.60 10.27 14.25
N SER A 12 -0.07 10.98 15.25
CA SER A 12 0.91 10.44 16.20
C SER A 12 0.43 9.17 16.90
N ASN A 13 -0.86 9.11 17.22
CA ASN A 13 -1.50 7.99 17.91
C ASN A 13 -2.27 7.04 16.98
N ILE A 14 -2.29 7.30 15.67
CA ILE A 14 -2.99 6.45 14.69
C ILE A 14 -2.09 5.26 14.35
N PRO A 15 -2.59 4.01 14.36
CA PRO A 15 -1.82 2.84 13.93
C PRO A 15 -1.34 2.98 12.47
N PRO A 16 -0.12 2.55 12.11
CA PRO A 16 0.46 2.78 10.79
C PRO A 16 -0.46 2.38 9.62
N GLY A 17 -1.11 1.22 9.69
CA GLY A 17 -2.01 0.73 8.63
C GLY A 17 -3.29 1.56 8.42
N LYS A 18 -3.59 2.50 9.32
CA LYS A 18 -4.75 3.40 9.21
C LYS A 18 -4.37 4.83 8.81
N ARG A 19 -3.09 5.12 8.56
CA ARG A 19 -2.61 6.47 8.25
C ARG A 19 -2.81 6.89 6.78
N GLY A 20 -3.37 6.02 5.94
CA GLY A 20 -3.60 6.35 4.52
C GLY A 20 -2.33 6.50 3.68
N VAL A 21 -1.17 6.05 4.18
CA VAL A 21 0.12 6.14 3.47
C VAL A 21 0.55 4.78 2.92
N ALA A 22 1.17 4.80 1.74
CA ALA A 22 1.89 3.64 1.20
C ALA A 22 3.37 3.78 1.54
N MET A 23 3.99 2.71 2.05
CA MET A 23 5.41 2.70 2.42
C MET A 23 6.17 1.72 1.52
N VAL A 24 7.29 2.19 0.97
CA VAL A 24 8.23 1.37 0.19
C VAL A 24 9.54 1.28 0.96
N PHE A 25 10.06 0.07 1.14
CA PHE A 25 11.30 -0.17 1.86
C PHE A 25 12.52 -0.07 0.93
N GLN A 26 13.65 0.41 1.45
CA GLN A 26 14.91 0.51 0.72
C GLN A 26 15.49 -0.88 0.37
N SER A 27 15.29 -1.87 1.24
CA SER A 27 15.58 -3.28 0.97
C SER A 27 14.31 -4.00 0.51
N TYR A 28 14.44 -4.95 -0.42
CA TYR A 28 13.30 -5.66 -1.04
C TYR A 28 12.35 -6.29 -0.01
N ALA A 29 11.24 -5.63 0.27
CA ALA A 29 10.12 -6.17 1.03
C ALA A 29 9.12 -6.86 0.09
N ILE A 30 9.63 -7.80 -0.71
CA ILE A 30 8.82 -8.59 -1.65
C ILE A 30 8.36 -9.89 -0.98
N TYR A 31 7.19 -10.38 -1.37
CA TYR A 31 6.74 -11.72 -1.00
C TYR A 31 7.36 -12.72 -1.99
N PRO A 32 8.37 -13.53 -1.60
CA PRO A 32 9.14 -14.36 -2.52
C PRO A 32 8.32 -15.51 -3.12
N MET A 33 7.23 -15.90 -2.45
CA MET A 33 6.31 -16.95 -2.91
C MET A 33 5.28 -16.44 -3.94
N MET A 34 5.31 -15.14 -4.28
CA MET A 34 4.36 -14.51 -5.18
C MET A 34 5.06 -14.08 -6.49
N THR A 35 4.35 -14.21 -7.61
CA THR A 35 4.77 -13.61 -8.89
C THR A 35 4.84 -12.08 -8.79
N VAL A 36 5.54 -11.42 -9.72
CA VAL A 36 5.60 -9.94 -9.80
C VAL A 36 4.20 -9.34 -9.83
N ARG A 37 3.31 -9.88 -10.67
CA ARG A 37 1.89 -9.48 -10.75
C ARG A 37 1.18 -9.61 -9.40
N GLN A 38 1.38 -10.72 -8.69
CA GLN A 38 0.74 -10.94 -7.39
C GLN A 38 1.27 -10.00 -6.31
N ASN A 39 2.57 -9.68 -6.31
CA ASN A 39 3.16 -8.69 -5.41
C ASN A 39 2.54 -7.30 -5.60
N ILE A 40 2.35 -6.88 -6.85
CA ILE A 40 1.72 -5.59 -7.18
C ILE A 40 0.22 -5.61 -6.84
N GLU A 41 -0.50 -6.70 -7.13
CA GLU A 41 -1.93 -6.83 -6.84
C GLU A 41 -2.23 -6.89 -5.33
N PHE A 42 -1.28 -7.36 -4.52
CA PHE A 42 -1.49 -7.61 -3.09
C PHE A 42 -1.99 -6.37 -2.34
N GLY A 43 -1.39 -5.20 -2.58
CA GLY A 43 -1.84 -3.95 -1.96
C GLY A 43 -3.28 -3.58 -2.33
N LEU A 44 -3.67 -3.79 -3.59
CA LEU A 44 -5.03 -3.52 -4.08
C LEU A 44 -6.06 -4.50 -3.50
N LYS A 45 -5.68 -5.78 -3.32
CA LYS A 45 -6.52 -6.78 -2.64
C LYS A 45 -6.75 -6.42 -1.18
N ASN A 46 -5.70 -6.02 -0.47
CA ASN A 46 -5.81 -5.61 0.93
C ASN A 46 -6.74 -4.40 1.10
N ASN A 47 -6.72 -3.47 0.14
CA ASN A 47 -7.62 -2.32 0.08
C ASN A 47 -9.01 -2.63 -0.51
N ARG A 48 -9.34 -3.91 -0.71
CA ARG A 48 -10.66 -4.38 -1.21
C ARG A 48 -11.07 -3.78 -2.57
N VAL A 49 -10.10 -3.45 -3.42
CA VAL A 49 -10.37 -2.95 -4.78
C VAL A 49 -11.02 -4.07 -5.61
N PRO A 50 -12.12 -3.79 -6.36
CA PRO A 50 -12.78 -4.77 -7.21
C PRO A 50 -11.85 -5.40 -8.25
N LYS A 51 -12.03 -6.70 -8.53
CA LYS A 51 -11.14 -7.47 -9.41
C LYS A 51 -10.90 -6.80 -10.77
N ALA A 52 -11.97 -6.33 -11.43
CA ALA A 52 -11.87 -5.67 -12.74
C ALA A 52 -10.98 -4.41 -12.69
N GLU A 53 -11.09 -3.61 -11.63
CA GLU A 53 -10.27 -2.41 -11.47
C GLU A 53 -8.81 -2.75 -11.14
N ARG A 54 -8.57 -3.84 -10.39
CA ARG A 54 -7.20 -4.33 -10.16
C ARG A 54 -6.55 -4.78 -11.46
N GLU A 55 -7.27 -5.52 -12.30
CA GLU A 55 -6.76 -5.99 -13.59
C GLU A 55 -6.43 -4.82 -14.52
N ARG A 56 -7.31 -3.81 -14.58
CA ARG A 56 -7.08 -2.58 -15.35
C ARG A 56 -5.81 -1.84 -14.91
N ARG A 57 -5.66 -1.58 -13.61
CA ARG A 57 -4.48 -0.87 -13.07
C ARG A 57 -3.18 -1.64 -13.27
N ILE A 58 -3.21 -2.97 -13.16
CA ILE A 58 -2.02 -3.80 -13.37
C ILE A 58 -1.62 -3.81 -14.84
N SER A 59 -2.58 -3.79 -15.77
CA SER A 59 -2.26 -3.71 -17.21
C SER A 59 -1.64 -2.39 -17.63
N GLU A 60 -1.83 -1.30 -16.89
CA GLU A 60 -1.19 0.00 -17.18
C GLU A 60 0.30 0.04 -16.80
N VAL A 61 0.75 -0.89 -15.95
CA VAL A 61 2.12 -0.94 -15.39
C VAL A 61 2.94 -2.10 -15.97
N SER A 62 2.30 -3.02 -16.69
CA SER A 62 2.94 -4.20 -17.34
C SER A 62 3.41 -3.86 -18.75
#